data_AF-A0A2V8DEJ3-F1
#
_entry.id   AF-A0A2V8DEJ3-F1
#
_cell.length_a   1.000
_cell.length_b   1.000
_cell.length_c   1.000
_cell.angle_alpha   90.00
_cell.angle_beta   90.00
_cell.angle_gamma   90.00
#
_symmetry.space_group_name_H-M   'P 1'
#
loop_
_entity.id
_entity.type
_entity.pdbx_description
1 polymer ?
#
loop_
_entity_poly.entity_id
_entity_poly.type
_entity_poly.pdbx_seq_one_letter_code
_entity_poly.pdbx_strand_id
1 'polypeptide(L)'
;RGGPAGGRGNVTQIPWPVDLRLDGARMKRFDVPAMPPEISKLIVGGPYEPAGRGDTPSRRKIFVCRPGSVDGRPARSGQESACARTILTRLARRAFRRPVTSADIQPLYAFYERGRAHGQPRRSDAESGEPRRSNAESGDFESGIQAAVEAMLVSPEFL
;
A
#
# COMPACT_ATOMS: atom_id res chain seq x y z
N ARG A 1 -41.22 23.76 -21.78
CA ARG A 1 -40.15 22.73 -21.72
C ARG A 1 -39.74 22.61 -20.26
N GLY A 2 -40.22 21.60 -19.52
CA GLY A 2 -39.87 21.36 -18.12
C GLY A 2 -39.80 19.85 -17.90
N GLY A 3 -38.61 19.32 -17.66
CA GLY A 3 -38.34 17.89 -17.53
C GLY A 3 -38.80 17.32 -16.18
N PRO A 4 -38.91 15.98 -16.05
CA PRO A 4 -39.47 15.35 -14.87
C PRO A 4 -38.52 15.41 -13.67
N ALA A 5 -39.11 15.63 -12.50
CA ALA A 5 -38.46 15.63 -11.20
C ALA A 5 -37.88 14.24 -10.87
N GLY A 6 -36.63 14.22 -10.39
CA GLY A 6 -35.90 13.02 -10.01
C GLY A 6 -36.59 12.22 -8.90
N GLY A 7 -36.63 10.90 -9.09
CA GLY A 7 -37.17 9.95 -8.12
C GLY A 7 -36.37 9.98 -6.81
N ARG A 8 -37.05 10.23 -5.70
CA ARG A 8 -36.51 10.04 -4.35
C ARG A 8 -36.44 8.54 -4.09
N GLY A 9 -35.22 8.01 -3.97
CA GLY A 9 -34.98 6.64 -3.55
C GLY A 9 -35.65 6.38 -2.21
N ASN A 10 -36.43 5.30 -2.14
CA ASN A 10 -37.14 4.88 -0.95
C ASN A 10 -36.11 4.40 0.09
N VAL A 11 -35.90 5.16 1.17
CA VAL A 11 -35.00 4.75 2.26
C VAL A 11 -35.63 3.52 2.92
N THR A 12 -34.97 2.38 2.83
CA THR A 12 -35.41 1.14 3.49
C THR A 12 -35.41 1.36 5.00
N GLN A 13 -36.59 1.59 5.56
CA GLN A 13 -36.79 1.76 6.99
C GLN A 13 -36.53 0.42 7.69
N ILE A 14 -35.47 0.36 8.50
CA ILE A 14 -35.18 -0.82 9.33
C ILE A 14 -36.10 -0.72 10.55
N PRO A 15 -37.02 -1.67 10.79
CA PRO A 15 -37.90 -1.62 11.94
C PRO A 15 -37.08 -1.82 13.23
N TRP A 16 -37.16 -0.86 14.14
CA TRP A 16 -36.55 -0.96 15.46
C TRP A 16 -37.64 -1.34 16.48
N PRO A 17 -37.67 -2.60 16.95
CA PRO A 17 -38.71 -3.06 17.84
C PRO A 17 -38.49 -2.51 19.25
N VAL A 18 -39.46 -1.78 19.78
CA VAL A 18 -39.48 -1.26 21.15
C VAL A 18 -40.62 -1.93 21.93
N ASP A 19 -40.32 -2.42 23.14
CA ASP A 19 -41.32 -3.03 24.02
C ASP A 19 -41.82 -2.00 25.04
N LEU A 20 -43.11 -1.69 25.02
CA LEU A 20 -43.77 -0.97 26.10
C LEU A 20 -43.96 -1.90 27.30
N ARG A 21 -43.44 -1.49 28.46
CA ARG A 21 -43.59 -2.20 29.73
C ARG A 21 -44.25 -1.30 30.76
N LEU A 22 -45.07 -1.88 31.64
CA LEU A 22 -45.61 -1.23 32.84
C LEU A 22 -45.29 -2.14 34.02
N ASP A 23 -44.70 -1.58 35.08
CA ASP A 23 -44.28 -2.33 36.28
C ASP A 23 -43.43 -3.56 35.98
N GLY A 24 -42.58 -3.45 34.96
CA GLY A 24 -41.72 -4.55 34.53
C GLY A 24 -42.45 -5.64 33.74
N ALA A 25 -43.76 -5.61 33.53
CA ALA A 25 -44.49 -6.52 32.63
C ALA A 25 -44.53 -5.95 31.20
N ARG A 26 -44.21 -6.77 30.19
CA ARG A 26 -44.29 -6.38 28.77
C ARG A 26 -45.76 -6.35 28.34
N MET A 27 -46.22 -5.20 27.86
CA MET A 27 -47.59 -5.03 27.37
C MET A 27 -47.67 -5.16 25.85
N LYS A 28 -46.79 -4.49 25.10
CA LYS A 28 -46.87 -4.47 23.62
C LYS A 28 -45.53 -4.14 22.97
N ARG A 29 -45.27 -4.75 21.81
CA ARG A 29 -44.12 -4.42 20.94
C ARG A 29 -44.57 -3.46 19.83
N PHE A 30 -43.77 -2.45 19.56
CA PHE A 30 -43.99 -1.46 18.51
C PHE A 30 -42.80 -1.46 17.55
N ASP A 31 -43.08 -1.47 16.26
CA ASP A 31 -42.07 -1.22 15.23
C ASP A 31 -42.01 0.28 14.99
N VAL A 32 -40.97 0.93 15.52
CA VAL A 32 -40.81 2.38 15.40
C VAL A 32 -39.95 2.69 14.16
N PRO A 33 -40.39 3.63 13.30
CA PRO A 33 -39.52 4.20 12.28
C PRO A 33 -38.29 4.83 12.94
N ALA A 34 -37.14 4.20 12.79
CA ALA A 34 -35.87 4.81 13.15
C ALA A 34 -34.96 4.80 11.93
N MET A 35 -34.15 5.87 11.82
CA MET A 35 -33.10 5.92 10.84
C MET A 35 -32.13 4.76 11.12
N PRO A 36 -31.55 4.14 10.07
CA PRO A 36 -30.43 3.23 10.26
C PRO A 36 -29.36 3.92 11.13
N PRO A 37 -28.65 3.17 11.99
CA PRO A 37 -27.63 3.77 12.82
C PRO A 37 -26.51 4.28 11.91
N GLU A 38 -26.14 5.55 12.04
CA GLU A 38 -25.09 6.18 11.25
C GLU A 38 -23.87 6.53 12.12
N ILE A 39 -22.68 6.34 11.55
CA ILE A 39 -21.44 6.82 12.18
C ILE A 39 -21.31 8.31 11.84
N SER A 40 -21.51 9.17 12.84
CA SER A 40 -21.43 10.63 12.64
C SER A 40 -19.99 11.16 12.57
N LYS A 41 -19.05 10.53 13.29
CA LYS A 41 -17.62 10.87 13.24
C LYS A 41 -16.74 9.72 13.71
N LEU A 42 -15.76 9.34 12.88
CA LEU A 42 -14.67 8.43 13.24
C LEU A 42 -13.34 9.17 13.02
N ILE A 43 -12.47 9.17 14.03
CA ILE A 43 -11.11 9.71 13.92
C ILE A 43 -10.14 8.57 14.20
N VAL A 44 -9.26 8.28 13.24
CA VAL A 44 -8.14 7.34 13.42
C VAL A 44 -6.86 8.16 13.50
N GLY A 45 -6.20 8.12 14.66
CA GLY A 45 -4.91 8.77 14.88
C GLY A 45 -3.75 7.77 14.79
N GLY A 46 -2.65 8.18 14.15
CA GLY A 46 -1.45 7.38 13.95
C GLY A 46 -1.44 6.58 12.63
N PRO A 47 -0.42 5.73 12.40
CA PRO A 47 0.76 5.51 13.24
C PRO A 47 1.72 6.71 13.19
N TYR A 48 2.20 7.16 14.35
CA TYR A 48 3.11 8.31 14.43
C TYR A 48 4.53 7.96 13.97
N GLU A 49 4.97 6.71 14.18
CA GLU A 49 6.27 6.18 13.76
C GLU A 49 6.12 4.77 13.17
N PRO A 50 5.60 4.65 11.94
CA PRO A 50 5.44 3.35 11.31
C PRO A 50 6.80 2.75 10.91
N ALA A 51 7.19 1.63 11.55
CA ALA A 51 8.38 0.85 11.20
C ALA A 51 8.23 0.01 9.89
N GLY A 52 7.14 0.21 9.15
CA GLY A 52 6.82 -0.55 7.94
C GLY A 52 6.40 -2.00 8.21
N ARG A 53 6.40 -2.83 7.16
CA ARG A 53 5.92 -4.23 7.24
C ARG A 53 6.86 -5.21 7.94
N GLY A 54 8.04 -4.76 8.40
CA GLY A 54 9.02 -5.61 9.10
C GLY A 54 9.57 -6.77 8.24
N ASP A 55 10.06 -7.83 8.88
CA ASP A 55 10.48 -9.06 8.20
C ASP A 55 9.25 -9.96 7.92
N THR A 56 8.96 -10.22 6.65
CA THR A 56 7.84 -11.06 6.23
C THR A 56 8.34 -12.24 5.40
N PRO A 57 7.59 -13.36 5.34
CA PRO A 57 7.96 -14.49 4.48
C PRO A 57 8.21 -14.10 3.02
N SER A 58 7.43 -13.15 2.48
CA SER A 58 7.62 -12.64 1.12
C SER A 58 8.91 -11.83 0.99
N ARG A 59 9.24 -10.98 1.97
CA ARG A 59 10.50 -10.21 1.99
C ARG A 59 11.70 -11.15 2.06
N ARG A 60 11.67 -12.20 2.87
CA ARG A 60 12.73 -13.23 2.91
C ARG A 60 12.93 -13.93 1.57
N LYS A 61 11.86 -14.13 0.79
CA LYS A 61 11.94 -14.71 -0.57
C LYS A 61 12.54 -13.75 -1.61
N ILE A 62 12.29 -12.45 -1.47
CA ILE A 62 12.83 -11.41 -2.36
C ILE A 62 14.31 -11.14 -2.05
N PHE A 63 14.61 -10.86 -0.78
CA PHE A 63 15.93 -10.46 -0.31
C PHE A 63 16.81 -11.68 0.02
N VAL A 64 17.14 -12.46 -1.03
CA VAL A 64 18.00 -13.66 -0.94
C VAL A 64 19.45 -13.36 -0.58
N CYS A 65 19.85 -12.10 -0.76
CA CYS A 65 21.09 -11.52 -0.26
C CYS A 65 20.73 -10.14 0.27
N ARG A 66 21.58 -9.61 1.14
CA ARG A 66 21.58 -8.21 1.50
C ARG A 66 23.01 -7.68 1.40
N PRO A 67 23.20 -6.42 1.02
CA PRO A 67 24.47 -5.74 1.18
C PRO A 67 24.85 -5.84 2.67
N GLY A 68 25.87 -6.62 2.99
CA GLY A 68 26.24 -6.86 4.39
C GLY A 68 26.72 -5.56 5.04
N SER A 69 26.02 -5.12 6.09
CA SER A 69 26.60 -4.21 7.09
C SER A 69 27.55 -5.03 7.96
N VAL A 70 28.72 -5.39 7.43
CA VAL A 70 29.77 -5.99 8.25
C VAL A 70 30.25 -4.88 9.19
N ASP A 71 30.07 -5.07 10.49
CA ASP A 71 30.54 -4.17 11.55
C ASP A 71 29.95 -2.74 11.54
N GLY A 72 28.67 -2.58 11.20
CA GLY A 72 28.01 -1.27 11.23
C GLY A 72 28.50 -0.28 10.16
N ARG A 73 29.32 -0.73 9.20
CA ARG A 73 29.72 0.07 8.04
C ARG A 73 28.72 -0.06 6.88
N PRO A 74 28.50 1.01 6.11
CA PRO A 74 27.73 0.93 4.88
C PRO A 74 28.40 -0.06 3.92
N ALA A 75 27.60 -0.87 3.25
CA ALA A 75 28.12 -1.84 2.31
C ALA A 75 28.89 -1.16 1.18
N ARG A 76 29.94 -1.83 0.68
CA ARG A 76 30.65 -1.36 -0.49
C ARG A 76 29.68 -1.32 -1.67
N SER A 77 29.68 -0.22 -2.44
CA SER A 77 28.81 -0.03 -3.62
C SER A 77 28.86 -1.22 -4.60
N GLY A 78 30.02 -1.87 -4.76
CA GLY A 78 30.16 -3.09 -5.56
C GLY A 78 29.40 -4.32 -5.04
N GLN A 79 29.31 -4.51 -3.72
CA GLN A 79 28.55 -5.62 -3.12
C GLN A 79 27.04 -5.40 -3.25
N GLU A 80 26.63 -4.14 -3.08
CA GLU A 80 25.25 -3.73 -3.20
C GLU A 80 24.71 -3.92 -4.63
N SER A 81 25.46 -3.42 -5.62
CA SER A 81 25.12 -3.58 -7.04
C SER A 81 25.05 -5.06 -7.46
N ALA A 82 25.99 -5.89 -7.03
CA ALA A 82 25.97 -7.34 -7.30
C ALA A 82 24.76 -8.03 -6.66
N CYS A 83 24.42 -7.69 -5.42
CA CYS A 83 23.25 -8.25 -4.75
C CYS A 83 21.94 -7.80 -5.41
N ALA A 84 21.80 -6.53 -5.75
CA ALA A 84 20.65 -6.01 -6.49
C ALA A 84 20.44 -6.76 -7.81
N ARG A 85 21.48 -6.90 -8.64
CA ARG A 85 21.40 -7.66 -9.90
C ARG A 85 21.00 -9.13 -9.68
N THR A 86 21.49 -9.74 -8.61
CA THR A 86 21.12 -11.12 -8.24
C THR A 86 19.63 -11.24 -7.92
N ILE A 87 19.09 -10.33 -7.10
CA ILE A 87 17.67 -10.28 -6.76
C ILE A 87 16.83 -10.07 -8.03
N LEU A 88 17.16 -9.06 -8.82
CA LEU A 88 16.41 -8.72 -10.03
C LEU A 88 16.42 -9.85 -11.05
N THR A 89 17.55 -10.54 -11.21
CA THR A 89 17.65 -11.71 -12.11
C THR A 89 16.76 -12.86 -11.63
N ARG A 90 16.75 -13.15 -10.32
CA ARG A 90 15.90 -14.21 -9.75
C ARG A 90 14.41 -13.90 -9.84
N LEU A 91 14.04 -12.62 -9.74
CA LEU A 91 12.64 -12.19 -9.89
C LEU A 91 12.22 -12.16 -11.35
N ALA A 92 13.03 -11.58 -12.24
CA ALA A 92 12.76 -11.54 -13.68
C ALA A 92 12.55 -12.93 -14.27
N ARG A 93 13.34 -13.94 -13.83
CA ARG A 93 13.18 -15.34 -14.28
C ARG A 93 11.83 -15.95 -13.92
N ARG A 94 11.17 -15.43 -12.88
CA ARG A 94 9.83 -15.87 -12.47
C ARG A 94 8.73 -15.00 -13.07
N ALA A 95 9.05 -13.75 -13.38
CA ALA A 95 8.11 -12.75 -13.87
C ALA A 95 7.94 -12.79 -15.40
N PHE A 96 8.97 -13.12 -16.16
CA PHE A 96 8.94 -13.09 -17.63
C PHE A 96 8.73 -14.48 -18.23
N ARG A 97 7.96 -14.55 -19.34
CA ARG A 97 7.66 -15.81 -20.07
C ARG A 97 8.83 -16.38 -20.86
N ARG A 98 9.90 -15.61 -21.05
CA ARG A 98 11.04 -15.95 -21.91
C ARG A 98 12.34 -16.07 -21.11
N PRO A 99 13.40 -16.69 -21.68
CA PRO A 99 14.71 -16.68 -21.08
C PRO A 99 15.19 -15.27 -20.78
N VAL A 100 15.61 -15.04 -19.54
CA VAL A 100 16.08 -13.74 -19.07
C VAL A 100 17.53 -13.53 -19.47
N THR A 101 17.78 -12.40 -20.12
CA THR A 101 19.09 -11.94 -20.61
C THR A 101 19.55 -10.70 -19.85
N SER A 102 20.81 -10.30 -20.06
CA SER A 102 21.32 -9.04 -19.50
C SER A 102 20.53 -7.81 -19.98
N ALA A 103 20.00 -7.85 -21.21
CA ALA A 103 19.17 -6.78 -21.77
C ALA A 103 17.85 -6.58 -21.01
N ASP A 104 17.38 -7.60 -20.29
CA ASP A 104 16.15 -7.53 -19.49
C ASP A 104 16.43 -6.99 -18.09
N ILE A 105 17.63 -7.23 -17.58
CA ILE A 105 18.06 -6.81 -16.24
C ILE A 105 18.52 -5.35 -16.24
N GLN A 106 19.18 -4.89 -17.31
CA GLN A 106 19.73 -3.55 -17.37
C GLN A 106 18.67 -2.44 -17.17
N PRO A 107 17.47 -2.50 -17.79
CA PRO A 107 16.41 -1.52 -17.54
C PRO A 107 15.92 -1.56 -16.10
N LEU A 108 15.68 -2.76 -15.54
CA LEU A 108 15.25 -2.93 -14.16
C LEU A 108 16.29 -2.38 -13.17
N TYR A 109 17.56 -2.59 -13.45
CA TYR A 109 18.66 -2.05 -12.67
C TYR A 109 18.72 -0.52 -12.72
N ALA A 110 18.34 0.11 -13.84
CA ALA A 110 18.22 1.56 -13.91
C ALA A 110 17.06 2.12 -13.07
N PHE A 111 15.96 1.37 -12.90
CA PHE A 111 14.93 1.72 -11.92
C PHE A 111 15.45 1.58 -10.48
N TYR A 112 16.26 0.55 -10.21
CA TYR A 112 16.92 0.39 -8.92
C TYR A 112 17.80 1.59 -8.57
N GLU A 113 18.70 2.01 -9.47
CA GLU A 113 19.58 3.17 -9.25
C GLU A 113 18.78 4.46 -9.00
N ARG A 114 17.68 4.68 -9.74
CA ARG A 114 16.79 5.83 -9.50
C ARG A 114 16.11 5.77 -8.14
N GLY A 115 15.59 4.60 -7.76
CA GLY A 115 14.98 4.39 -6.43
C GLY A 115 15.98 4.57 -5.29
N ARG A 116 17.26 4.22 -5.50
CA ARG A 116 18.36 4.49 -4.55
C ARG A 116 18.71 5.97 -4.45
N ALA A 117 18.71 6.69 -5.56
CA ALA A 117 19.08 8.11 -5.56
C ALA A 117 18.00 9.00 -4.93
N HIS A 118 16.73 8.71 -5.19
CA HIS A 118 15.63 9.65 -4.91
C HIS A 118 14.59 9.14 -3.91
N GLY A 119 14.62 7.87 -3.51
CA GLY A 119 13.54 7.26 -2.74
C GLY A 119 12.23 7.24 -3.53
N GLN A 120 11.15 6.76 -2.92
CA GLN A 120 9.80 6.90 -3.47
C GLN A 120 8.98 7.94 -2.70
N PRO A 121 8.11 8.71 -3.37
CA PRO A 121 7.11 9.53 -2.66
C PRO A 121 6.22 8.60 -1.81
N ARG A 122 6.15 8.82 -0.49
CA ARG A 122 5.24 8.02 0.34
C ARG A 122 3.81 8.46 0.01
N ARG A 123 2.89 7.50 -0.17
CA ARG A 123 1.49 7.79 -0.55
C ARG A 123 0.77 8.74 0.42
N SER A 124 1.22 8.82 1.68
CA SER A 124 0.74 9.78 2.68
C SER A 124 1.03 11.24 2.32
N ASP A 125 1.95 11.48 1.38
CA ASP A 125 2.46 12.82 1.08
C ASP A 125 1.72 13.46 -0.12
N ALA A 126 0.84 12.69 -0.78
CA ALA A 126 0.09 13.14 -1.96
C ALA A 126 -1.30 13.71 -1.62
N GLU A 127 -1.81 13.52 -0.40
CA GLU A 127 -3.21 13.81 -0.06
C GLU A 127 -3.40 15.15 0.67
N SER A 128 -2.33 15.73 1.20
CA SER A 128 -2.32 17.08 1.77
C SER A 128 -1.63 18.02 0.77
N GLY A 129 -2.39 18.86 0.05
CA GLY A 129 -1.88 19.86 -0.89
C GLY A 129 -1.00 20.97 -0.27
N GLU A 130 -0.28 20.67 0.80
CA GLU A 130 0.69 21.55 1.46
C GLU A 130 2.11 21.15 1.04
N PRO A 131 2.92 22.09 0.51
CA PRO A 131 4.30 21.83 0.18
C PRO A 131 5.11 21.70 1.48
N ARG A 132 5.30 20.46 1.96
CA ARG A 132 6.27 20.21 3.02
C ARG A 132 7.67 20.42 2.47
N ARG A 133 8.38 21.37 3.08
CA ARG A 133 9.79 21.68 2.81
C ARG A 133 10.60 20.38 2.91
N SER A 134 11.05 19.93 1.74
CA SER A 134 12.32 19.28 1.47
C SER A 134 12.92 18.52 2.66
N ASN A 135 12.68 17.22 2.71
CA ASN A 135 13.77 16.25 2.79
C ASN A 135 13.32 15.10 1.89
N ALA A 136 13.73 15.13 0.62
CA ALA A 136 13.67 13.92 -0.19
C ALA A 136 14.57 12.91 0.52
N GLU A 137 13.96 12.00 1.28
CA GLU A 137 14.68 10.98 2.02
C GLU A 137 15.44 10.16 0.98
N SER A 138 16.78 10.20 1.02
CA SER A 138 17.60 9.46 0.08
C SER A 138 17.19 7.99 0.15
N GLY A 139 16.75 7.42 -0.97
CA GLY A 139 16.24 6.06 -0.98
C GLY A 139 17.30 5.09 -0.49
N ASP A 140 16.90 4.09 0.30
CA ASP A 140 17.78 3.03 0.78
C ASP A 140 17.86 1.85 -0.21
N PHE A 141 18.65 0.83 0.10
CA PHE A 141 18.78 -0.39 -0.74
C PHE A 141 17.42 -0.94 -1.17
N GLU A 142 16.49 -1.02 -0.22
CA GLU A 142 15.17 -1.58 -0.46
C GLU A 142 14.28 -0.69 -1.31
N SER A 143 14.39 0.64 -1.19
CA SER A 143 13.72 1.61 -2.06
C SER A 143 14.11 1.41 -3.52
N GLY A 144 15.39 1.12 -3.78
CA GLY A 144 15.86 0.72 -5.10
C GLY A 144 15.20 -0.58 -5.59
N ILE A 145 15.21 -1.62 -4.76
CA ILE A 145 14.59 -2.92 -5.12
C ILE A 145 13.09 -2.74 -5.38
N GLN A 146 12.40 -1.94 -4.58
CA GLN A 146 10.99 -1.64 -4.77
C GLN A 146 10.73 -1.00 -6.13
N ALA A 147 11.46 0.06 -6.49
CA ALA A 147 11.30 0.75 -7.77
C ALA A 147 11.50 -0.21 -8.97
N ALA A 148 12.47 -1.11 -8.87
CA ALA A 148 12.73 -2.11 -9.90
C ALA A 148 11.63 -3.19 -9.97
N VAL A 149 11.08 -3.62 -8.83
CA VAL A 149 9.95 -4.55 -8.81
C VAL A 149 8.69 -3.90 -9.37
N GLU A 150 8.39 -2.66 -9.02
CA GLU A 150 7.25 -1.92 -9.59
C GLU A 150 7.37 -1.82 -11.12
N ALA A 151 8.55 -1.48 -11.63
CA ALA A 151 8.82 -1.47 -13.06
C ALA A 151 8.63 -2.85 -13.72
N MET A 152 9.02 -3.93 -13.02
CA MET A 152 8.82 -5.29 -13.50
C MET A 152 7.34 -5.67 -13.56
N LEU A 153 6.54 -5.28 -12.57
CA LEU A 153 5.11 -5.60 -12.46
C LEU A 153 4.25 -4.89 -13.52
N VAL A 154 4.72 -3.75 -14.04
CA VAL A 154 4.04 -3.01 -15.12
C VAL A 154 4.63 -3.28 -16.51
N SER A 155 5.58 -4.22 -16.62
CA SER A 155 6.20 -4.60 -17.89
C SER A 155 5.22 -5.39 -18.77
N PRO A 156 5.19 -5.17 -20.10
CA PRO A 156 4.38 -6.00 -21.00
C PRO A 156 4.82 -7.47 -21.04
N GLU A 157 6.04 -7.76 -20.61
CA GLU A 157 6.58 -9.12 -20.54
C GLU A 157 6.16 -9.86 -19.25
N PHE A 158 5.46 -9.18 -18.34
CA PHE A 158 5.00 -9.73 -17.07
C PHE A 158 3.88 -10.77 -17.27
N LEU A 159 3.97 -11.85 -16.50
CA LEU A 159 3.18 -13.08 -16.62
C LEU A 159 1.74 -13.02 -16.11
#